data_AF-A0A430LAF6-F1
#
_entry.id   AF-A0A430LAF6-F1
#
_cell.length_a   1.000
_cell.length_b   1.000
_cell.length_c   1.000
_cell.angle_alpha   90.00
_cell.angle_beta   90.00
_cell.angle_gamma   90.00
#
_symmetry.space_group_name_H-M   'P 1'
#
loop_
_entity.id
_entity.type
_entity.pdbx_description
1 polymer ?
#
loop_
_entity_poly.entity_id
_entity_poly.type
_entity_poly.pdbx_seq_one_letter_code
_entity_poly.pdbx_strand_id
1 'polypeptide(L)'
;MAKPDDSKIKVLRLGHVYYKHKDSAKAKKFLVAFGFIEVKREGKSIYYRGYGSEPFLYCLEESSVNEFGGAALVVESLEDLEKARAIFPDATEIHDLNEAPGGGRCVTVKDPIDGWPLHLVYAQTPVEPTKRLPYLDFNFPHKNRAGPALIHKLGHFGLCVTQSQKTFDFYTKNFNFVPSDIQHDEAGRHIASFLHLDLGETFKDHHSFFIFEGPKSHVHHTSFEVHDFDVEVLGHDYLRDLGYQNCWGVGRHVLGS
;
A
#
# COMPACT_ATOMS: atom_id res chain seq x y z
N MET A 1 -12.32 27.45 2.21
CA MET A 1 -11.93 26.08 1.81
C MET A 1 -11.88 26.04 0.30
N ALA A 2 -10.80 25.54 -0.30
CA ALA A 2 -10.76 25.34 -1.75
C ALA A 2 -11.83 24.31 -2.13
N LYS A 3 -12.57 24.54 -3.22
CA LYS A 3 -13.51 23.55 -3.74
C LYS A 3 -12.74 22.29 -4.14
N PRO A 4 -13.33 21.09 -4.00
CA PRO A 4 -12.73 19.88 -4.55
C PRO A 4 -12.38 20.10 -6.03
N ASP A 5 -11.15 19.81 -6.39
CA ASP A 5 -10.73 19.86 -7.79
C ASP A 5 -11.25 18.60 -8.49
N ASP A 6 -12.38 18.74 -9.19
CA ASP A 6 -13.04 17.64 -9.90
C ASP A 6 -12.21 17.14 -11.10
N SER A 7 -11.15 17.86 -11.50
CA SER A 7 -10.26 17.41 -12.59
C SER A 7 -9.33 16.27 -12.18
N LYS A 8 -9.09 16.08 -10.87
CA LYS A 8 -8.20 15.05 -10.34
C LYS A 8 -8.91 13.71 -10.17
N ILE A 9 -8.15 12.63 -10.31
CA ILE A 9 -8.56 11.29 -9.92
C ILE A 9 -8.74 11.27 -8.40
N LYS A 10 -9.93 10.88 -7.95
CA LYS A 10 -10.28 10.77 -6.52
C LYS A 10 -9.97 9.37 -6.00
N VAL A 11 -8.92 9.25 -5.22
CA VAL A 11 -8.55 8.03 -4.51
C VAL A 11 -9.10 8.10 -3.09
N LEU A 12 -9.83 7.06 -2.71
CA LEU A 12 -10.47 6.94 -1.39
C LEU A 12 -9.57 6.27 -0.36
N ARG A 13 -8.78 5.28 -0.80
CA ARG A 13 -7.84 4.53 0.04
C ARG A 13 -6.86 3.73 -0.82
N LEU A 14 -5.82 3.23 -0.17
CA LEU A 14 -5.05 2.13 -0.74
C LEU A 14 -5.89 0.85 -0.77
N GLY A 15 -5.74 0.09 -1.84
CA GLY A 15 -6.38 -1.20 -2.04
C GLY A 15 -5.50 -2.34 -1.54
N HIS A 16 -4.49 -2.65 -2.33
CA HIS A 16 -3.67 -3.84 -2.20
C HIS A 16 -2.38 -3.68 -3.01
N VAL A 17 -1.46 -4.62 -2.86
CA VAL A 17 -0.20 -4.66 -3.61
C VAL A 17 0.00 -6.01 -4.29
N TYR A 18 0.68 -6.01 -5.44
CA TYR A 18 1.06 -7.21 -6.16
C TYR A 18 2.55 -7.46 -6.03
N TYR A 19 2.93 -8.70 -5.72
CA TYR A 19 4.32 -9.11 -5.71
C TYR A 19 4.47 -10.49 -6.34
N LYS A 20 5.44 -10.58 -7.23
CA LYS A 20 5.88 -11.82 -7.85
C LYS A 20 7.07 -12.36 -7.09
N HIS A 21 7.09 -13.67 -6.83
CA HIS A 21 8.21 -14.34 -6.18
C HIS A 21 8.63 -15.60 -6.90
N LYS A 22 9.96 -15.76 -7.08
CA LYS A 22 10.61 -16.98 -7.57
C LYS A 22 10.35 -18.18 -6.67
N ASP A 23 10.47 -17.95 -5.36
CA ASP A 23 10.21 -18.95 -4.33
C ASP A 23 8.89 -18.61 -3.62
N SER A 24 7.78 -18.94 -4.29
CA SER A 24 6.45 -18.70 -3.75
C SER A 24 6.21 -19.47 -2.44
N ALA A 25 6.86 -20.62 -2.24
CA ALA A 25 6.75 -21.42 -1.02
C ALA A 25 7.35 -20.68 0.18
N LYS A 26 8.52 -20.06 0.02
CA LYS A 26 9.12 -19.23 1.06
C LYS A 26 8.31 -17.96 1.29
N ALA A 27 7.80 -17.31 0.24
CA ALA A 27 6.95 -16.13 0.35
C ALA A 27 5.64 -16.44 1.11
N LYS A 28 4.95 -17.54 0.78
CA LYS A 28 3.74 -18.03 1.48
C LYS A 28 3.98 -18.16 2.99
N LYS A 29 5.07 -18.85 3.37
CA LYS A 29 5.41 -19.03 4.80
C LYS A 29 5.68 -17.70 5.49
N PHE A 30 6.41 -16.81 4.83
CA PHE A 30 6.69 -15.47 5.37
C PHE A 30 5.42 -14.65 5.55
N LEU A 31 4.53 -14.57 4.56
CA LEU A 31 3.31 -13.75 4.64
C LEU A 31 2.42 -14.18 5.82
N VAL A 32 2.26 -15.49 6.05
CA VAL A 32 1.51 -16.00 7.21
C VAL A 32 2.23 -15.65 8.52
N ALA A 33 3.55 -15.83 8.59
CA ALA A 33 4.33 -15.46 9.78
C ALA A 33 4.33 -13.95 10.04
N PHE A 34 4.23 -13.14 8.99
CA PHE A 34 4.19 -11.68 9.04
C PHE A 34 2.83 -11.16 9.53
N GLY A 35 1.76 -11.97 9.47
CA GLY A 35 0.45 -11.63 10.03
C GLY A 35 -0.70 -11.54 9.03
N PHE A 36 -0.48 -11.95 7.78
CA PHE A 36 -1.53 -12.04 6.76
C PHE A 36 -2.40 -13.28 6.91
N ILE A 37 -3.66 -13.15 6.46
CA ILE A 37 -4.64 -14.24 6.38
C ILE A 37 -4.89 -14.55 4.91
N GLU A 38 -4.60 -15.78 4.47
CA GLU A 38 -4.92 -16.25 3.13
C GLU A 38 -6.45 -16.35 2.94
N VAL A 39 -6.98 -15.87 1.80
CA VAL A 39 -8.44 -15.86 1.54
C VAL A 39 -8.88 -16.54 0.26
N LYS A 40 -8.05 -16.53 -0.78
CA LYS A 40 -8.36 -17.17 -2.05
C LYS A 40 -7.06 -17.55 -2.76
N ARG A 41 -7.11 -18.63 -3.54
CA ARG A 41 -6.13 -18.96 -4.57
C ARG A 41 -6.84 -18.98 -5.91
N GLU A 42 -6.23 -18.38 -6.92
CA GLU A 42 -6.70 -18.43 -8.30
C GLU A 42 -5.51 -18.58 -9.25
N GLY A 43 -5.43 -19.69 -9.98
CA GLY A 43 -4.30 -19.97 -10.86
C GLY A 43 -2.95 -19.83 -10.13
N LYS A 44 -2.14 -18.84 -10.53
CA LYS A 44 -0.83 -18.54 -9.93
C LYS A 44 -0.89 -17.48 -8.83
N SER A 45 -2.08 -16.97 -8.51
CA SER A 45 -2.29 -15.88 -7.57
C SER A 45 -2.80 -16.42 -6.23
N ILE A 46 -2.27 -15.88 -5.14
CA ILE A 46 -2.70 -16.15 -3.78
C ILE A 46 -2.98 -14.82 -3.10
N TYR A 47 -4.21 -14.65 -2.64
CA TYR A 47 -4.71 -13.41 -2.07
C TYR A 47 -4.70 -13.50 -0.55
N TYR A 48 -4.19 -12.45 0.08
CA TYR A 48 -4.08 -12.30 1.52
C TYR A 48 -4.72 -11.02 1.98
N ARG A 49 -5.38 -11.04 3.14
CA ARG A 49 -5.97 -9.87 3.79
C ARG A 49 -5.48 -9.69 5.23
N GLY A 50 -5.82 -8.54 5.79
CA GLY A 50 -5.78 -8.28 7.22
C GLY A 50 -7.14 -8.57 7.90
N TYR A 51 -7.24 -8.22 9.18
CA TYR A 51 -8.50 -8.33 9.92
C TYR A 51 -9.50 -7.20 9.64
N GLY A 52 -9.08 -6.14 8.93
CA GLY A 52 -9.90 -5.01 8.49
C GLY A 52 -10.97 -5.38 7.44
N SER A 53 -11.58 -4.38 6.81
CA SER A 53 -12.69 -4.57 5.86
C SER A 53 -12.25 -4.75 4.40
N GLU A 54 -10.95 -4.61 4.11
CA GLU A 54 -10.40 -4.82 2.79
C GLU A 54 -10.46 -6.30 2.40
N PRO A 55 -10.94 -6.62 1.18
CA PRO A 55 -11.11 -8.02 0.75
C PRO A 55 -9.78 -8.74 0.57
N PHE A 56 -8.73 -8.00 0.22
CA PHE A 56 -7.33 -8.42 0.24
C PHE A 56 -6.43 -7.18 0.26
N LEU A 57 -5.19 -7.38 0.69
CA LEU A 57 -4.14 -6.37 0.82
C LEU A 57 -2.87 -6.76 0.05
N TYR A 58 -2.64 -8.06 -0.15
CA TYR A 58 -1.46 -8.58 -0.83
C TYR A 58 -1.86 -9.70 -1.78
N CYS A 59 -1.47 -9.57 -3.05
CA CYS A 59 -1.54 -10.63 -4.04
C CYS A 59 -0.12 -11.16 -4.30
N LEU A 60 0.12 -12.39 -3.87
CA LEU A 60 1.32 -13.14 -4.21
C LEU A 60 1.09 -13.83 -5.55
N GLU A 61 1.94 -13.55 -6.53
CA GLU A 61 1.94 -14.24 -7.82
C GLU A 61 3.18 -15.15 -7.95
N GLU A 62 2.96 -16.41 -8.28
CA GLU A 62 4.04 -17.35 -8.57
C GLU A 62 4.70 -17.02 -9.91
N SER A 63 6.01 -16.77 -9.90
CA SER A 63 6.74 -16.28 -11.07
C SER A 63 8.14 -16.86 -11.17
N SER A 64 8.78 -16.72 -12.33
CA SER A 64 10.21 -17.00 -12.51
C SER A 64 11.11 -15.82 -12.11
N VAL A 65 10.52 -14.69 -11.71
CA VAL A 65 11.21 -13.46 -11.27
C VAL A 65 10.65 -12.93 -9.95
N ASN A 66 11.49 -12.22 -9.19
CA ASN A 66 11.03 -11.41 -8.06
C ASN A 66 10.74 -10.02 -8.60
N GLU A 67 9.53 -9.52 -8.42
CA GLU A 67 9.10 -8.24 -8.99
C GLU A 67 8.00 -7.63 -8.14
N PHE A 68 8.03 -6.31 -7.98
CA PHE A 68 6.88 -5.57 -7.48
C PHE A 68 5.92 -5.31 -8.64
N GLY A 69 4.75 -5.93 -8.56
CA GLY A 69 3.72 -5.84 -9.58
C GLY A 69 2.86 -4.58 -9.50
N GLY A 70 3.11 -3.69 -8.54
CA GLY A 70 2.40 -2.41 -8.40
C GLY A 70 1.51 -2.33 -7.16
N ALA A 71 1.13 -1.09 -6.83
CA ALA A 71 0.12 -0.79 -5.81
C ALA A 71 -1.24 -0.53 -6.47
N ALA A 72 -2.30 -0.86 -5.76
CA ALA A 72 -3.67 -0.56 -6.16
C ALA A 72 -4.26 0.57 -5.31
N LEU A 73 -4.94 1.49 -5.97
CA LEU A 73 -5.63 2.64 -5.40
C LEU A 73 -7.13 2.45 -5.66
N VAL A 74 -7.94 2.48 -4.60
CA VAL A 74 -9.39 2.41 -4.76
C VAL A 74 -9.90 3.81 -5.05
N VAL A 75 -10.54 3.97 -6.20
CA VAL A 75 -11.07 5.26 -6.68
C VAL A 75 -12.56 5.39 -6.41
N GLU A 76 -13.03 6.63 -6.35
CA GLU A 76 -14.41 6.98 -6.01
C GLU A 76 -15.42 6.53 -7.07
N SER A 77 -15.06 6.66 -8.35
CA SER A 77 -16.02 6.49 -9.44
C SER A 77 -15.46 5.74 -10.65
N LEU A 78 -16.36 5.33 -11.54
CA LEU A 78 -15.98 4.84 -12.87
C LEU A 78 -15.34 5.95 -13.72
N GLU A 79 -15.74 7.20 -13.51
CA GLU A 79 -15.16 8.36 -14.20
C GLU A 79 -13.67 8.54 -13.87
N ASP A 80 -13.26 8.23 -12.64
CA ASP A 80 -11.85 8.24 -12.24
C ASP A 80 -11.01 7.21 -13.02
N LEU A 81 -11.59 6.07 -13.39
CA LEU A 81 -10.93 5.10 -14.27
C LEU A 81 -10.77 5.66 -15.69
N GLU A 82 -11.78 6.36 -16.21
CA GLU A 82 -11.68 7.00 -17.53
C GLU A 82 -10.69 8.18 -17.53
N LYS A 83 -10.63 8.97 -16.44
CA LYS A 83 -9.59 9.99 -16.25
C LYS A 83 -8.20 9.37 -16.31
N ALA A 84 -7.99 8.24 -15.65
CA ALA A 84 -6.72 7.52 -15.74
C ALA A 84 -6.40 7.11 -17.18
N ARG A 85 -7.36 6.58 -17.94
CA ARG A 85 -7.14 6.23 -19.35
C ARG A 85 -6.82 7.45 -20.23
N ALA A 86 -7.39 8.61 -19.92
CA ALA A 86 -7.08 9.84 -20.64
C ALA A 86 -5.69 10.41 -20.30
N ILE A 87 -5.22 10.23 -19.06
CA ILE A 87 -3.93 10.73 -18.57
C ILE A 87 -2.77 9.83 -19.01
N PHE A 88 -2.98 8.51 -19.02
CA PHE A 88 -1.93 7.52 -19.26
C PHE A 88 -2.09 6.86 -20.63
N PRO A 89 -1.13 7.03 -21.57
CA PRO A 89 -1.26 6.52 -22.94
C PRO A 89 -1.27 4.99 -23.01
N ASP A 90 -0.59 4.31 -22.08
CA ASP A 90 -0.49 2.85 -22.00
C ASP A 90 -1.50 2.24 -21.01
N ALA A 91 -2.56 2.98 -20.66
CA ALA A 91 -3.60 2.45 -19.80
C ALA A 91 -4.31 1.25 -20.44
N THR A 92 -4.58 0.22 -19.65
CA THR A 92 -5.43 -0.88 -20.10
C THR A 92 -6.87 -0.40 -20.34
N GLU A 93 -7.63 -1.19 -21.10
CA GLU A 93 -9.09 -1.11 -21.03
C GLU A 93 -9.58 -1.33 -19.59
N ILE A 94 -10.75 -0.75 -19.27
CA ILE A 94 -11.46 -1.06 -18.04
C ILE A 94 -11.87 -2.53 -18.09
N HIS A 95 -11.43 -3.32 -17.12
CA HIS A 95 -11.73 -4.75 -17.03
C HIS A 95 -12.24 -5.14 -15.64
N ASP A 96 -13.05 -6.17 -15.57
CA ASP A 96 -13.58 -6.68 -14.30
C ASP A 96 -12.54 -7.54 -13.57
N LEU A 97 -12.45 -7.37 -12.25
CA LEU A 97 -11.60 -8.17 -11.36
C LEU A 97 -12.34 -9.41 -10.83
N ASN A 98 -13.06 -10.13 -11.70
CA ASN A 98 -13.97 -11.22 -11.30
C ASN A 98 -13.32 -12.27 -10.39
N GLU A 99 -12.03 -12.52 -10.57
CA GLU A 99 -11.31 -13.51 -9.77
C GLU A 99 -10.67 -12.99 -8.48
N ALA A 100 -10.47 -11.67 -8.36
CA ALA A 100 -9.90 -11.10 -7.14
C ALA A 100 -10.97 -10.98 -6.05
N PRO A 101 -10.64 -11.26 -4.77
CA PRO A 101 -11.57 -11.02 -3.68
C PRO A 101 -12.13 -9.59 -3.68
N GLY A 102 -13.45 -9.46 -3.52
CA GLY A 102 -14.15 -8.17 -3.57
C GLY A 102 -14.44 -7.65 -4.97
N GLY A 103 -13.87 -8.24 -6.03
CA GLY A 103 -14.15 -7.86 -7.42
C GLY A 103 -13.90 -6.38 -7.71
N GLY A 104 -14.79 -5.79 -8.51
CA GLY A 104 -14.72 -4.42 -8.97
C GLY A 104 -14.19 -4.30 -10.41
N ARG A 105 -13.95 -3.07 -10.84
CA ARG A 105 -13.39 -2.73 -12.16
C ARG A 105 -12.03 -2.10 -12.01
N CYS A 106 -11.12 -2.40 -12.92
CA CYS A 106 -9.74 -1.99 -12.84
C CYS A 106 -9.26 -1.34 -14.14
N VAL A 107 -8.41 -0.33 -13.99
CA VAL A 107 -7.48 0.12 -15.03
C VAL A 107 -6.07 -0.02 -14.47
N THR A 108 -5.19 -0.66 -15.23
CA THR A 108 -3.76 -0.67 -14.91
C THR A 108 -3.06 0.35 -15.80
N VAL A 109 -2.25 1.19 -15.17
CA VAL A 109 -1.39 2.17 -15.81
C VAL A 109 0.06 1.93 -15.40
N LYS A 110 0.99 2.60 -16.06
CA LYS A 110 2.38 2.68 -15.63
C LYS A 110 2.70 4.10 -15.24
N ASP A 111 3.36 4.29 -14.11
CA ASP A 111 3.86 5.60 -13.74
C ASP A 111 4.76 6.14 -14.87
N PRO A 112 4.66 7.43 -15.22
CA PRO A 112 5.34 7.97 -16.40
C PRO A 112 6.84 8.24 -16.19
N ILE A 113 7.36 8.07 -14.97
CA ILE A 113 8.74 8.38 -14.62
C ILE A 113 9.60 7.13 -14.70
N ASP A 114 9.18 6.06 -14.02
CA ASP A 114 9.96 4.84 -13.86
C ASP A 114 9.23 3.57 -14.34
N GLY A 115 7.98 3.70 -14.79
CA GLY A 115 7.22 2.62 -15.43
C GLY A 115 6.61 1.60 -14.46
N TRP A 116 6.55 1.89 -13.16
CA TRP A 116 5.92 1.06 -12.14
C TRP A 116 4.42 0.89 -12.40
N PRO A 117 3.90 -0.33 -12.34
CA PRO A 117 2.46 -0.53 -12.46
C PRO A 117 1.71 0.14 -11.30
N LEU A 118 0.58 0.75 -11.63
CA LEU A 118 -0.39 1.28 -10.70
C LEU A 118 -1.78 0.82 -11.13
N HIS A 119 -2.55 0.28 -10.21
CA HIS A 119 -3.89 -0.25 -10.49
C HIS A 119 -4.95 0.66 -9.87
N LEU A 120 -5.85 1.21 -10.66
CA LEU A 120 -6.97 1.99 -10.17
C LEU A 120 -8.20 1.09 -10.14
N VAL A 121 -8.83 0.95 -8.98
CA VAL A 121 -9.91 0.00 -8.75
C VAL A 121 -11.18 0.72 -8.28
N TYR A 122 -12.27 0.54 -9.01
CA TYR A 122 -13.60 1.05 -8.66
C TYR A 122 -14.52 -0.09 -8.22
N ALA A 123 -15.44 0.20 -7.29
CA ALA A 123 -16.48 -0.72 -6.83
C ALA A 123 -15.97 -2.06 -6.26
N GLN A 124 -14.80 -2.04 -5.59
CA GLN A 124 -14.32 -3.18 -4.82
C GLN A 124 -15.22 -3.38 -3.58
N THR A 125 -15.84 -4.55 -3.47
CA THR A 125 -16.77 -4.88 -2.38
C THR A 125 -15.99 -5.17 -1.10
N PRO A 126 -16.27 -4.44 0.01
CA PRO A 126 -15.65 -4.73 1.30
C PRO A 126 -16.18 -6.04 1.90
N VAL A 127 -15.47 -6.52 2.89
CA VAL A 127 -15.79 -7.74 3.64
C VAL A 127 -15.94 -7.41 5.11
N GLU A 128 -16.70 -8.23 5.85
CA GLU A 128 -16.81 -8.02 7.30
C GLU A 128 -15.43 -8.16 7.97
N PRO A 129 -15.05 -7.23 8.87
CA PRO A 129 -13.85 -7.34 9.67
C PRO A 129 -13.87 -8.61 10.52
N THR A 130 -12.77 -9.36 10.54
CA THR A 130 -12.68 -10.62 11.30
C THR A 130 -12.35 -10.39 12.77
N LYS A 131 -11.85 -9.21 13.11
CA LYS A 131 -11.60 -8.76 14.49
C LYS A 131 -11.94 -7.29 14.63
N ARG A 132 -12.53 -6.94 15.77
CA ARG A 132 -12.58 -5.57 16.27
C ARG A 132 -11.77 -5.55 17.55
N LEU A 133 -10.60 -4.92 17.49
CA LEU A 133 -9.76 -4.80 18.66
C LEU A 133 -10.18 -3.52 19.43
N PRO A 134 -10.24 -3.59 20.76
CA PRO A 134 -10.69 -2.46 21.57
C PRO A 134 -9.71 -1.29 21.47
N TYR A 135 -10.16 -0.08 21.78
CA TYR A 135 -9.22 1.01 22.05
C TYR A 135 -8.33 0.62 23.21
N LEU A 136 -7.03 0.90 23.09
CA LEU A 136 -6.07 0.62 24.15
C LEU A 136 -6.40 1.46 25.39
N ASP A 137 -6.65 0.76 26.51
CA ASP A 137 -6.59 1.37 27.83
C ASP A 137 -5.12 1.58 28.21
N PHE A 138 -4.61 2.76 27.84
CA PHE A 138 -3.25 3.17 28.17
C PHE A 138 -3.02 3.00 29.69
N ASN A 139 -1.93 2.30 30.04
CA ASN A 139 -1.47 1.97 31.41
C ASN A 139 -2.03 0.69 32.08
N PHE A 140 -2.85 -0.12 31.41
CA PHE A 140 -3.29 -1.41 31.95
C PHE A 140 -2.59 -2.60 31.27
N PRO A 141 -1.98 -3.53 32.03
CA PRO A 141 -1.30 -4.68 31.44
C PRO A 141 -2.31 -5.67 30.85
N HIS A 142 -2.17 -5.94 29.55
CA HIS A 142 -2.94 -6.95 28.85
C HIS A 142 -2.09 -8.21 28.62
N LYS A 143 -2.71 -9.40 28.66
CA LYS A 143 -2.02 -10.63 28.25
C LYS A 143 -1.89 -10.66 26.73
N ASN A 144 -0.81 -10.07 26.23
CA ASN A 144 -0.49 -10.17 24.81
C ASN A 144 0.02 -11.59 24.50
N ARG A 145 -0.53 -12.21 23.46
CA ARG A 145 -0.15 -13.56 23.03
C ARG A 145 0.96 -13.44 22.00
N ALA A 146 2.06 -14.17 22.22
CA ALA A 146 3.12 -14.30 21.23
C ALA A 146 2.58 -14.87 19.91
N GLY A 147 3.08 -14.37 18.79
CA GLY A 147 2.67 -14.79 17.46
C GLY A 147 2.81 -13.68 16.42
N PRO A 148 2.29 -13.91 15.20
CA PRO A 148 2.27 -12.90 14.14
C PRO A 148 1.56 -11.62 14.58
N ALA A 149 2.09 -10.46 14.20
CA ALA A 149 1.39 -9.19 14.32
C ALA A 149 0.31 -9.09 13.24
N LEU A 150 -0.94 -9.39 13.62
CA LEU A 150 -2.04 -9.43 12.65
C LEU A 150 -2.24 -8.06 12.00
N ILE A 151 -2.30 -8.08 10.68
CA ILE A 151 -2.41 -6.87 9.86
C ILE A 151 -3.84 -6.35 9.90
N HIS A 152 -3.97 -5.04 10.06
CA HIS A 152 -5.22 -4.30 9.91
C HIS A 152 -5.47 -3.98 8.43
N LYS A 153 -4.71 -3.03 7.88
CA LYS A 153 -4.80 -2.50 6.52
C LYS A 153 -3.42 -2.21 5.94
N LEU A 154 -3.36 -1.93 4.63
CA LEU A 154 -2.20 -1.36 3.97
C LEU A 154 -2.09 0.11 4.36
N GLY A 155 -1.00 0.49 5.04
CA GLY A 155 -0.76 1.88 5.46
C GLY A 155 -0.20 2.71 4.33
N HIS A 156 0.92 2.27 3.75
CA HIS A 156 1.55 2.96 2.63
C HIS A 156 2.38 2.05 1.73
N PHE A 157 2.69 2.53 0.54
CA PHE A 157 3.74 1.98 -0.31
C PHE A 157 4.81 3.05 -0.59
N GLY A 158 6.03 2.61 -0.78
CA GLY A 158 7.19 3.46 -1.02
C GLY A 158 7.93 3.04 -2.27
N LEU A 159 8.29 4.02 -3.09
CA LEU A 159 9.12 3.81 -4.28
C LEU A 159 10.41 4.62 -4.15
N CYS A 160 11.53 3.97 -4.47
CA CYS A 160 12.71 4.68 -4.91
C CYS A 160 12.52 5.00 -6.40
N VAL A 161 12.62 6.26 -6.76
CA VAL A 161 12.40 6.79 -8.12
C VAL A 161 13.65 7.48 -8.65
N THR A 162 13.73 7.66 -9.96
CA THR A 162 14.88 8.34 -10.58
C THR A 162 14.74 9.86 -10.64
N GLN A 163 13.51 10.39 -10.55
CA GLN A 163 13.21 11.82 -10.67
C GLN A 163 12.07 12.23 -9.71
N SER A 164 12.39 12.41 -8.44
CA SER A 164 11.42 12.63 -7.36
C SER A 164 10.52 13.84 -7.56
N GLN A 165 11.07 14.97 -8.00
CA GLN A 165 10.27 16.17 -8.27
C GLN A 165 9.22 15.90 -9.36
N LYS A 166 9.59 15.20 -10.45
CA LYS A 166 8.65 14.89 -11.52
C LYS A 166 7.59 13.89 -11.09
N THR A 167 7.98 12.90 -10.28
CA THR A 167 7.03 11.97 -9.65
C THR A 167 6.05 12.75 -8.78
N PHE A 168 6.55 13.58 -7.86
CA PHE A 168 5.75 14.41 -6.97
C PHE A 168 4.75 15.29 -7.74
N ASP A 169 5.23 16.05 -8.74
CA ASP A 169 4.41 16.94 -9.55
C ASP A 169 3.32 16.17 -10.29
N PHE A 170 3.65 14.99 -10.84
CA PHE A 170 2.70 14.17 -11.56
C PHE A 170 1.57 13.67 -10.64
N TYR A 171 1.91 13.09 -9.49
CA TYR A 171 0.90 12.54 -8.58
C TYR A 171 0.06 13.63 -7.92
N THR A 172 0.66 14.74 -7.48
CA THR A 172 -0.09 15.84 -6.86
C THR A 172 -0.92 16.65 -7.86
N LYS A 173 -0.55 16.68 -9.15
CA LYS A 173 -1.35 17.30 -10.21
C LYS A 173 -2.56 16.45 -10.59
N ASN A 174 -2.39 15.14 -10.76
CA ASN A 174 -3.39 14.28 -11.39
C ASN A 174 -4.27 13.52 -10.38
N PHE A 175 -3.81 13.35 -9.15
CA PHE A 175 -4.53 12.65 -8.08
C PHE A 175 -4.72 13.58 -6.89
N ASN A 176 -5.65 13.24 -6.00
CA ASN A 176 -5.83 13.91 -4.71
C ASN A 176 -4.72 13.60 -3.68
N PHE A 177 -3.50 13.31 -4.12
CA PHE A 177 -2.34 13.26 -3.22
C PHE A 177 -1.89 14.68 -2.88
N VAL A 178 -1.61 14.93 -1.60
CA VAL A 178 -1.00 16.18 -1.12
C VAL A 178 0.13 15.86 -0.13
N PRO A 179 1.19 16.69 -0.09
CA PRO A 179 2.32 16.45 0.80
C PRO A 179 1.96 16.59 2.27
N SER A 180 2.46 15.67 3.09
CA SER A 180 2.63 15.85 4.52
C SER A 180 4.05 16.31 4.85
N ASP A 181 5.06 15.64 4.30
CA ASP A 181 6.47 16.01 4.44
C ASP A 181 7.16 16.13 3.08
N ILE A 182 8.10 17.08 2.96
CA ILE A 182 9.01 17.22 1.82
C ILE A 182 10.42 17.41 2.34
N GLN A 183 11.35 16.62 1.82
CA GLN A 183 12.78 16.72 2.13
C GLN A 183 13.55 17.25 0.93
N HIS A 184 14.49 18.15 1.24
CA HIS A 184 15.43 18.71 0.28
C HIS A 184 16.85 18.39 0.70
N ASP A 185 17.76 18.22 -0.26
CA ASP A 185 19.20 18.18 0.02
C ASP A 185 19.77 19.59 0.27
N GLU A 186 21.06 19.68 0.57
CA GLU A 186 21.74 20.96 0.84
C GLU A 186 21.69 21.94 -0.34
N ALA A 187 21.53 21.44 -1.57
CA ALA A 187 21.37 22.25 -2.77
C ALA A 187 19.91 22.69 -3.01
N GLY A 188 18.99 22.33 -2.10
CA GLY A 188 17.57 22.64 -2.19
C GLY A 188 16.80 21.77 -3.18
N ARG A 189 17.39 20.68 -3.66
CA ARG A 189 16.71 19.75 -4.56
C ARG A 189 15.81 18.82 -3.76
N HIS A 190 14.58 18.63 -4.23
CA HIS A 190 13.63 17.67 -3.68
C HIS A 190 14.22 16.26 -3.75
N ILE A 191 14.32 15.56 -2.63
CA ILE A 191 14.89 14.20 -2.55
C ILE A 191 13.94 13.16 -1.98
N ALA A 192 12.95 13.56 -1.19
CA ALA A 192 11.91 12.67 -0.71
C ALA A 192 10.61 13.40 -0.40
N SER A 193 9.48 12.72 -0.56
CA SER A 193 8.16 13.24 -0.18
C SER A 193 7.31 12.15 0.46
N PHE A 194 6.49 12.57 1.41
CA PHE A 194 5.44 11.76 2.02
C PHE A 194 4.12 12.39 1.59
N LEU A 195 3.27 11.61 0.91
CA LEU A 195 2.00 12.09 0.36
C LEU A 195 0.84 11.35 1.03
N HIS A 196 -0.15 12.08 1.54
CA HIS A 196 -1.43 11.51 1.95
C HIS A 196 -2.53 11.81 0.93
N LEU A 197 -3.66 11.13 1.11
CA LEU A 197 -4.88 11.41 0.35
C LEU A 197 -5.63 12.59 0.97
N ASP A 198 -6.00 13.56 0.14
CA ASP A 198 -6.95 14.61 0.51
C ASP A 198 -8.37 14.04 0.46
N LEU A 199 -8.90 13.68 1.63
CA LEU A 199 -10.23 13.11 1.86
C LEU A 199 -11.18 14.11 2.57
N GLY A 200 -10.86 15.40 2.51
CA GLY A 200 -11.62 16.45 3.19
C GLY A 200 -11.57 16.33 4.71
N GLU A 201 -12.73 16.26 5.36
CA GLU A 201 -12.86 16.17 6.82
C GLU A 201 -12.68 14.75 7.37
N THR A 202 -12.50 13.75 6.51
CA THR A 202 -12.26 12.36 6.92
C THR A 202 -10.87 12.21 7.52
N PHE A 203 -10.76 11.46 8.63
CA PHE A 203 -9.45 11.07 9.17
C PHE A 203 -8.61 10.38 8.10
N LYS A 204 -7.33 10.74 8.06
CA LYS A 204 -6.39 10.27 7.05
C LYS A 204 -5.07 9.89 7.70
N ASP A 205 -4.39 8.95 7.06
CA ASP A 205 -3.04 8.55 7.43
C ASP A 205 -2.06 9.70 7.16
N HIS A 206 -0.93 9.71 7.87
CA HIS A 206 0.12 10.72 7.65
C HIS A 206 0.65 10.69 6.22
N HIS A 207 0.78 9.49 5.63
CA HIS A 207 1.05 9.28 4.22
C HIS A 207 0.53 7.93 3.75
N SER A 208 0.24 7.85 2.46
CA SER A 208 -0.14 6.63 1.74
C SER A 208 0.85 6.31 0.62
N PHE A 209 1.62 7.31 0.16
CA PHE A 209 2.67 7.12 -0.84
C PHE A 209 3.95 7.84 -0.42
N PHE A 210 5.04 7.08 -0.32
CA PHE A 210 6.39 7.57 -0.06
C PHE A 210 7.22 7.57 -1.34
N ILE A 211 7.86 8.70 -1.63
CA ILE A 211 8.75 8.89 -2.78
C ILE A 211 10.14 9.18 -2.23
N PHE A 212 11.14 8.46 -2.70
CA PHE A 212 12.55 8.71 -2.40
C PHE A 212 13.36 8.72 -3.70
N GLU A 213 14.25 9.68 -3.91
CA GLU A 213 15.11 9.69 -5.10
C GLU A 213 16.36 8.83 -4.92
N GLY A 214 16.65 7.99 -5.90
CA GLY A 214 17.89 7.23 -5.96
C GLY A 214 18.40 7.03 -7.39
N PRO A 215 19.63 6.49 -7.54
CA PRO A 215 20.25 6.33 -8.85
C PRO A 215 19.56 5.27 -9.74
N LYS A 216 18.69 4.44 -9.15
CA LYS A 216 17.90 3.42 -9.84
C LYS A 216 16.54 3.28 -9.17
N SER A 217 15.50 3.13 -9.97
CA SER A 217 14.17 2.87 -9.45
C SER A 217 14.03 1.45 -8.89
N HIS A 218 13.33 1.31 -7.77
CA HIS A 218 12.96 0.04 -7.16
C HIS A 218 11.82 0.26 -6.17
N VAL A 219 11.06 -0.80 -5.87
CA VAL A 219 10.16 -0.78 -4.71
C VAL A 219 11.00 -0.57 -3.45
N HIS A 220 10.65 0.42 -2.63
CA HIS A 220 11.34 0.66 -1.37
C HIS A 220 10.74 -0.23 -0.28
N HIS A 221 9.42 -0.17 -0.07
CA HIS A 221 8.68 -1.12 0.77
C HIS A 221 7.16 -0.94 0.62
N THR A 222 6.40 -1.88 1.18
CA THR A 222 4.99 -1.72 1.51
C THR A 222 4.82 -1.93 3.00
N SER A 223 4.14 -1.01 3.67
CA SER A 223 3.93 -1.02 5.12
C SER A 223 2.49 -1.33 5.46
N PHE A 224 2.29 -2.11 6.51
CA PHE A 224 0.98 -2.55 6.95
C PHE A 224 0.77 -2.14 8.40
N GLU A 225 -0.43 -1.65 8.69
CA GLU A 225 -0.78 -1.27 10.05
C GLU A 225 -1.13 -2.49 10.87
N VAL A 226 -0.75 -2.44 12.14
CA VAL A 226 -1.13 -3.42 13.16
C VAL A 226 -1.88 -2.67 14.26
N HIS A 227 -2.45 -3.41 15.20
CA HIS A 227 -3.33 -2.80 16.20
C HIS A 227 -2.66 -1.69 17.02
N ASP A 228 -1.45 -1.97 17.49
CA ASP A 228 -0.70 -1.11 18.37
C ASP A 228 0.79 -1.47 18.37
N PHE A 229 1.58 -0.66 19.09
CA PHE A 229 3.02 -0.81 19.20
C PHE A 229 3.46 -2.07 19.95
N ASP A 230 2.68 -2.55 20.94
CA ASP A 230 3.03 -3.79 21.66
C ASP A 230 2.90 -5.00 20.73
N VAL A 231 1.85 -5.03 19.90
CA VAL A 231 1.66 -6.03 18.85
C VAL A 231 2.81 -5.98 17.83
N GLU A 232 3.28 -4.78 17.46
CA GLU A 232 4.43 -4.62 16.57
C GLU A 232 5.71 -5.23 17.16
N VAL A 233 6.03 -4.91 18.43
CA VAL A 233 7.20 -5.45 19.13
C VAL A 233 7.13 -6.97 19.25
N LEU A 234 5.98 -7.52 19.62
CA LEU A 234 5.80 -8.97 19.75
C LEU A 234 5.87 -9.70 18.41
N GLY A 235 5.33 -9.10 17.35
CA GLY A 235 5.45 -9.63 15.99
C GLY A 235 6.90 -9.61 15.49
N HIS A 236 7.64 -8.55 15.83
CA HIS A 236 9.08 -8.46 15.54
C HIS A 236 9.87 -9.59 16.22
N ASP A 237 9.67 -9.79 17.52
CA ASP A 237 10.32 -10.87 18.26
C ASP A 237 9.94 -12.24 17.70
N TYR A 238 8.67 -12.46 17.37
CA TYR A 238 8.20 -13.69 16.74
C TYR A 238 8.89 -13.96 15.40
N LEU A 239 9.04 -12.95 14.53
CA LEU A 239 9.76 -13.10 13.27
C LEU A 239 11.25 -13.39 13.48
N ARG A 240 11.88 -12.76 14.48
CA ARG A 240 13.27 -13.03 14.86
C ARG A 240 13.47 -14.46 15.34
N ASP A 241 12.56 -14.98 16.15
CA ASP A 241 12.62 -16.35 16.67
C ASP A 241 12.46 -17.40 15.56
N LEU A 242 11.75 -17.06 14.48
CA LEU A 242 11.67 -17.85 13.25
C LEU A 242 12.90 -17.70 12.32
N GLY A 243 13.86 -16.86 12.68
CA GLY A 243 15.10 -16.63 11.93
C GLY A 243 14.95 -15.72 10.71
N TYR A 244 13.89 -14.90 10.63
CA TYR A 244 13.77 -13.92 9.55
C TYR A 244 14.75 -12.75 9.75
N GLN A 245 15.28 -12.25 8.64
CA GLN A 245 16.23 -11.15 8.66
C GLN A 245 15.51 -9.82 8.91
N ASN A 246 15.97 -9.09 9.92
CA ASN A 246 15.54 -7.71 10.13
C ASN A 246 16.21 -6.78 9.10
N CYS A 247 15.42 -5.89 8.49
CA CYS A 247 15.91 -4.83 7.62
C CYS A 247 16.08 -3.52 8.41
N TRP A 248 15.06 -3.16 9.19
CA TRP A 248 15.04 -2.00 10.07
C TRP A 248 14.32 -2.41 11.36
N GLY A 249 14.87 -2.05 12.52
CA GLY A 249 14.35 -2.43 13.83
C GLY A 249 13.02 -1.76 14.17
N VAL A 250 12.44 -2.10 15.32
CA VAL A 250 11.25 -1.43 15.84
C VAL A 250 11.64 -0.07 16.41
N GLY A 251 10.90 0.98 16.06
CA GLY A 251 11.18 2.34 16.51
C GLY A 251 10.14 3.34 16.01
N ARG A 252 10.31 4.61 16.38
CA ARG A 252 9.50 5.71 15.86
C ARG A 252 10.33 6.52 14.87
N HIS A 253 9.79 6.76 13.69
CA HIS A 253 10.41 7.66 12.73
C HIS A 253 10.12 9.11 13.13
N VAL A 254 11.06 10.01 12.83
CA VAL A 254 10.84 11.46 12.91
C VAL A 254 10.09 11.94 11.67
N LEU A 255 10.35 11.30 10.53
CA LEU A 255 9.76 11.61 9.23
C LEU A 255 8.76 10.51 8.86
N GLY A 256 7.57 10.87 8.39
CA GLY A 256 6.55 9.87 8.06
C GLY A 256 5.79 9.29 9.26
N SER A 257 5.74 10.00 10.41
CA SER A 257 5.01 9.62 11.62
C SER A 257 4.06 10.70 12.08
#